data_AF-A0A965AC67-F1
#
_entry.id   AF-A0A965AC67-F1
#
_cell.length_a   1.000
_cell.length_b   1.000
_cell.length_c   1.000
_cell.angle_alpha   90.00
_cell.angle_beta   90.00
_cell.angle_gamma   90.00
#
_symmetry.space_group_name_H-M   'P 1'
#
loop_
_entity.id
_entity.type
_entity.pdbx_description
1 polymer ?
#
loop_
_entity_poly.entity_id
_entity_poly.type
_entity_poly.pdbx_seq_one_letter_code
_entity_poly.pdbx_strand_id
1 'polypeptide(L)'
;MYYFGLKFRAMKKMMILSLAALVLCCNSATKEAATVVPEGGEEAITEYAKTLPLDKIKMPAGFAIEIYAEVNNARSMAMSPEGTLYVGNRNGDKVYAVKDINGDYKADKRWVIA
;
A
#
# COMPACT_ATOMS: atom_id res chain seq x y z
N MET A 1 6.36 66.95 -12.89
CA MET A 1 7.53 66.91 -12.00
C MET A 1 7.30 65.83 -10.93
N TYR A 2 7.97 64.69 -11.09
CA TYR A 2 8.32 63.65 -10.08
C TYR A 2 7.28 62.90 -9.20
N TYR A 3 6.00 62.74 -9.57
CA TYR A 3 5.08 61.88 -8.77
C TYR A 3 4.26 60.82 -9.52
N PHE A 4 4.51 60.59 -10.82
CA PHE A 4 3.81 59.54 -11.59
C PHE A 4 4.69 58.35 -12.01
N GLY A 5 6.02 58.47 -11.84
CA GLY A 5 6.99 57.43 -12.25
C GLY A 5 7.33 56.37 -11.20
N LEU A 6 7.03 56.61 -9.91
CA LEU A 6 7.41 55.71 -8.82
C LEU A 6 6.39 54.58 -8.57
N LYS A 7 5.10 54.81 -8.89
CA LYS A 7 4.04 53.80 -8.68
C LYS A 7 4.04 52.69 -9.74
N PHE A 8 4.45 52.98 -10.98
CA PHE A 8 4.47 51.98 -12.05
C PHE A 8 5.62 50.96 -11.90
N ARG A 9 6.73 51.36 -11.28
CA ARG A 9 7.91 50.51 -11.04
C ARG A 9 7.73 49.54 -9.86
N ALA A 10 6.89 49.89 -8.89
CA ALA A 10 6.55 49.04 -7.75
C ALA A 10 5.53 47.95 -8.10
N MET A 11 4.47 48.30 -8.84
CA MET A 11 3.44 47.33 -9.26
C MET A 11 3.98 46.30 -10.27
N LYS A 12 4.90 46.70 -11.17
CA LYS A 12 5.55 45.77 -12.11
C LYS A 12 6.48 44.77 -11.39
N LYS A 13 7.12 45.17 -10.28
CA LYS A 13 7.90 44.26 -9.43
C LYS A 13 7.01 43.31 -8.61
N MET A 14 5.85 43.77 -8.12
CA MET A 14 4.89 42.89 -7.43
C MET A 14 4.24 41.87 -8.37
N MET A 15 4.00 42.20 -9.63
CA MET A 15 3.39 41.28 -10.60
C MET A 15 4.38 40.26 -11.19
N ILE A 16 5.68 40.56 -11.20
CA ILE A 16 6.73 39.60 -11.58
C ILE A 16 7.05 38.64 -10.41
N LEU A 17 6.94 39.11 -9.16
CA LEU A 17 7.16 38.29 -7.97
C LEU A 17 6.06 37.23 -7.77
N SER A 18 4.85 37.44 -8.29
CA SER A 18 3.76 36.46 -8.26
C SER A 18 3.80 35.42 -9.38
N LEU A 19 4.49 35.71 -10.50
CA LEU A 19 4.57 34.79 -11.65
C LEU A 19 5.69 33.75 -11.49
N ALA A 20 6.73 34.04 -10.72
CA ALA A 20 7.83 33.11 -10.43
C ALA A 20 7.41 31.97 -9.46
N ALA A 21 6.38 32.17 -8.64
CA ALA A 21 5.89 31.16 -7.70
C ALA A 21 5.04 30.06 -8.37
N LEU A 22 4.48 30.34 -9.57
CA LEU A 22 3.63 29.38 -10.28
C LEU A 22 4.45 28.33 -11.07
N VAL A 23 5.70 28.65 -11.43
CA VAL A 23 6.56 27.78 -12.26
C VAL A 23 7.35 26.76 -11.43
N LEU A 24 7.50 26.95 -10.12
CA LEU A 24 8.15 25.96 -9.23
C LEU A 24 7.25 24.78 -8.83
N CYS A 25 5.94 24.82 -9.10
CA CYS A 25 5.03 23.72 -8.74
C CYS A 25 4.95 22.59 -9.80
N CYS A 26 5.63 22.72 -10.94
CA CYS A 26 5.47 21.78 -12.06
C CYS A 26 6.70 20.92 -12.34
N ASN A 27 7.54 20.60 -11.34
CA ASN A 27 8.59 19.61 -11.57
C ASN A 27 8.88 18.69 -10.39
N SER A 28 7.89 17.87 -10.05
CA SER A 28 8.10 16.52 -9.54
C SER A 28 6.89 15.69 -9.93
N ALA A 29 6.86 15.23 -11.19
CA ALA A 29 6.04 14.09 -11.57
C ALA A 29 6.65 12.82 -10.97
N THR A 30 6.54 12.67 -9.65
CA THR A 30 6.64 11.35 -9.03
C THR A 30 5.27 10.71 -9.20
N LYS A 31 5.20 9.71 -10.07
CA LYS A 31 4.23 8.63 -9.86
C LYS A 31 4.56 8.03 -8.51
N GLU A 32 3.93 8.57 -7.48
CA GLU A 32 3.82 7.91 -6.20
C GLU A 32 3.02 6.65 -6.49
N ALA A 33 3.72 5.50 -6.53
CA ALA A 33 3.10 4.22 -6.25
C ALA A 33 2.65 4.28 -4.79
N ALA A 34 1.63 5.08 -4.53
CA ALA A 34 0.97 5.17 -3.25
C ALA A 34 0.32 3.80 -3.05
N THR A 35 1.00 2.97 -2.24
CA THR A 35 0.37 1.87 -1.53
C THR A 35 -0.82 2.47 -0.80
N VAL A 36 -2.01 2.36 -1.40
CA VAL A 36 -3.25 2.53 -0.67
C VAL A 36 -3.26 1.38 0.32
N VAL A 37 -2.67 1.59 1.49
CA VAL A 37 -2.92 0.77 2.67
C VAL A 37 -4.35 1.17 3.04
N PRO A 38 -5.35 0.30 2.88
CA PRO A 38 -6.64 0.59 3.47
C PRO A 38 -6.39 0.67 4.97
N GLU A 39 -6.52 1.84 5.59
CA GLU A 39 -6.58 1.92 7.05
C GLU A 39 -7.77 1.07 7.52
N GLY A 40 -7.49 0.12 8.41
CA GLY A 40 -8.37 -1.01 8.71
C GLY A 40 -7.71 -2.33 8.30
N GLY A 41 -8.20 -3.47 8.76
CA GLY A 41 -7.61 -4.79 8.47
C GLY A 41 -7.07 -5.47 9.73
N GLU A 42 -7.43 -6.75 9.88
CA GLU A 42 -6.98 -7.59 10.99
C GLU A 42 -5.55 -8.08 10.72
N GLU A 43 -4.81 -8.40 11.79
CA GLU A 43 -3.49 -9.04 11.64
C GLU A 43 -3.66 -10.36 10.89
N ALA A 44 -2.91 -10.55 9.80
CA ALA A 44 -3.02 -11.75 8.99
C ALA A 44 -2.47 -12.98 9.72
N ILE A 45 -1.56 -12.82 10.68
CA ILE A 45 -0.99 -13.89 11.50
C ILE A 45 -1.27 -13.60 12.98
N THR A 46 -1.63 -14.64 13.73
CA THR A 46 -1.87 -14.61 15.18
C THR A 46 -0.94 -15.58 15.91
N GLU A 47 -1.05 -15.65 17.23
CA GLU A 47 -0.30 -16.62 18.03
C GLU A 47 -0.67 -18.08 17.70
N TYR A 48 -1.83 -18.34 17.09
CA TYR A 48 -2.23 -19.67 16.67
C TYR A 48 -1.26 -20.29 15.65
N ALA A 49 -0.70 -19.49 14.74
CA ALA A 49 0.27 -19.96 13.75
C ALA A 49 1.48 -20.70 14.36
N LYS A 50 1.93 -20.29 15.56
CA LYS A 50 3.06 -20.92 16.27
C LYS A 50 2.74 -22.33 16.80
N THR A 51 1.45 -22.66 16.91
CA THR A 51 0.99 -23.96 17.42
C THR A 51 0.88 -25.04 16.33
N LEU A 52 0.99 -24.64 15.06
CA LEU A 52 0.86 -25.56 13.93
C LEU A 52 2.09 -26.49 13.84
N PRO A 53 1.91 -27.81 13.72
CA PRO A 53 3.01 -28.78 13.69
C PRO A 53 3.65 -28.85 12.30
N LEU A 54 4.30 -27.76 11.86
CA LEU A 54 4.99 -27.68 10.56
C LEU A 54 6.14 -28.68 10.45
N ASP A 55 6.74 -29.05 11.59
CA ASP A 55 7.79 -30.06 11.73
C ASP A 55 7.36 -31.46 11.24
N LYS A 56 6.04 -31.74 11.23
CA LYS A 56 5.50 -33.01 10.73
C LYS A 56 5.39 -33.06 9.21
N ILE A 57 5.57 -31.94 8.52
CA ILE A 57 5.48 -31.87 7.05
C ILE A 57 6.86 -32.15 6.46
N LYS A 58 6.99 -33.26 5.72
CA LYS A 58 8.26 -33.65 5.08
C LYS A 58 8.44 -32.89 3.77
N MET A 59 9.51 -32.11 3.69
CA MET A 59 9.90 -31.37 2.49
C MET A 59 11.04 -32.07 1.73
N PRO A 60 11.08 -32.01 0.39
CA PRO A 60 12.26 -32.38 -0.39
C PRO A 60 13.45 -31.48 -0.06
N ALA A 61 14.66 -31.94 -0.36
CA ALA A 61 15.86 -31.14 -0.18
C ALA A 61 15.79 -29.83 -0.99
N GLY A 62 16.17 -28.72 -0.37
CA GLY A 62 16.11 -27.38 -0.97
C GLY A 62 14.78 -26.65 -0.85
N PHE A 63 13.76 -27.24 -0.19
CA PHE A 63 12.47 -26.59 0.06
C PHE A 63 12.28 -26.25 1.54
N ALA A 64 11.55 -25.16 1.79
CA ALA A 64 11.11 -24.72 3.12
C ALA A 64 9.63 -24.35 3.08
N ILE A 65 8.98 -24.35 4.24
CA ILE A 65 7.59 -23.94 4.41
C ILE A 65 7.48 -23.03 5.63
N GLU A 66 6.71 -21.95 5.49
CA GLU A 66 6.36 -21.03 6.56
C GLU A 66 4.88 -20.63 6.45
N ILE A 67 4.32 -20.07 7.53
CA ILE A 67 2.96 -19.54 7.51
C ILE A 67 2.97 -18.17 6.85
N TYR A 68 2.18 -18.02 5.79
CA TYR A 68 1.99 -16.73 5.11
C TYR A 68 0.87 -15.90 5.74
N ALA A 69 -0.29 -16.51 6.01
CA ALA A 69 -1.47 -15.86 6.57
C ALA A 69 -2.46 -16.89 7.15
N GLU A 70 -3.31 -16.45 8.07
CA GLU A 70 -4.43 -17.18 8.64
C GLU A 70 -5.76 -16.70 8.04
N VAL A 71 -6.48 -17.61 7.38
CA VAL A 71 -7.81 -17.36 6.80
C VAL A 71 -8.73 -18.54 7.11
N ASN A 72 -9.91 -18.25 7.66
CA ASN A 72 -10.89 -19.26 8.05
C ASN A 72 -11.40 -20.03 6.83
N ASN A 73 -11.21 -21.36 6.84
CA ASN A 73 -11.63 -22.29 5.79
C ASN A 73 -11.18 -21.88 4.37
N ALA A 74 -9.95 -21.37 4.26
CA ALA A 74 -9.32 -20.94 3.02
C ALA A 74 -9.41 -21.98 1.90
N ARG A 75 -9.73 -21.53 0.69
CA ARG A 75 -9.78 -22.35 -0.53
C ARG A 75 -9.11 -21.65 -1.70
N SER A 76 -9.90 -21.23 -2.70
CA SER A 76 -9.42 -20.65 -3.94
C SER A 76 -8.60 -19.41 -3.62
N MET A 77 -7.41 -19.32 -4.21
CA MET A 77 -6.48 -18.22 -4.04
C MET A 77 -6.08 -17.66 -5.39
N ALA A 78 -5.98 -16.34 -5.50
CA ALA A 78 -5.49 -15.65 -6.68
C ALA A 78 -4.61 -14.45 -6.27
N MET A 79 -3.40 -14.38 -6.82
CA MET A 79 -2.48 -13.27 -6.57
C MET A 79 -2.69 -12.17 -7.60
N SER A 80 -2.84 -10.92 -7.15
CA SER A 80 -2.90 -9.75 -8.04
C SER A 80 -1.49 -9.32 -8.47
N PRO A 81 -1.33 -8.62 -9.61
CA PRO A 81 -0.05 -8.04 -10.02
C PRO A 81 0.58 -7.10 -8.98
N GLU A 82 -0.26 -6.48 -8.15
CA GLU A 82 0.12 -5.55 -7.08
C GLU A 82 0.44 -6.26 -5.74
N GLY A 83 0.44 -7.59 -5.72
CA GLY A 83 0.83 -8.40 -4.56
C GLY A 83 -0.26 -8.63 -3.51
N THR A 84 -1.53 -8.31 -3.82
CA THR A 84 -2.65 -8.68 -2.94
C THR A 84 -3.09 -10.11 -3.25
N LEU A 85 -3.09 -10.97 -2.23
CA LEU A 85 -3.62 -12.33 -2.33
C LEU A 85 -5.12 -12.31 -1.97
N TYR A 86 -5.96 -12.69 -2.92
CA TYR A 86 -7.39 -12.89 -2.69
C TYR A 86 -7.66 -14.35 -2.32
N VAL A 87 -8.39 -14.57 -1.23
CA VAL A 87 -8.66 -15.89 -0.68
C VAL A 87 -10.18 -16.04 -0.45
N GLY A 88 -10.81 -16.98 -1.15
CA GLY A 88 -12.19 -17.37 -0.86
C GLY A 88 -12.25 -18.43 0.24
N ASN A 89 -13.33 -18.47 1.02
CA ASN A 89 -13.55 -19.53 2.00
C ASN A 89 -14.69 -20.48 1.60
N ARG A 90 -14.60 -21.76 1.97
CA ARG A 90 -15.65 -22.75 1.67
C ARG A 90 -16.84 -22.54 2.60
N ASN A 91 -18.05 -22.51 2.06
CA ASN A 91 -19.30 -22.29 2.80
C ASN A 91 -19.36 -20.96 3.58
N GLY A 92 -18.28 -20.18 3.56
CA GLY A 92 -18.28 -18.82 3.99
C GLY A 92 -18.62 -18.00 2.76
N ASP A 93 -19.60 -17.17 2.95
CA ASP A 93 -20.04 -16.10 2.07
C ASP A 93 -18.97 -15.01 1.91
N LYS A 94 -17.67 -15.30 2.12
CA LYS A 94 -16.63 -14.27 2.26
C LYS A 94 -15.46 -14.40 1.29
N VAL A 95 -14.95 -13.25 0.88
CA VAL A 95 -13.66 -13.11 0.19
C VAL A 95 -12.73 -12.26 1.04
N TYR A 96 -11.51 -12.75 1.23
CA TYR A 96 -10.47 -12.06 1.97
C TYR A 96 -9.46 -11.45 1.00
N ALA A 97 -9.06 -10.21 1.26
CA ALA A 97 -7.82 -9.66 0.72
C ALA A 97 -6.73 -9.82 1.78
N VAL A 98 -5.56 -10.28 1.39
CA VAL A 98 -4.41 -10.54 2.27
C VAL A 98 -3.18 -9.90 1.64
N LYS A 99 -2.41 -9.12 2.41
CA LYS A 99 -1.29 -8.34 1.87
C LYS A 99 -0.08 -8.32 2.80
N ASP A 100 1.07 -8.58 2.19
CA ASP A 100 2.39 -8.24 2.72
C ASP A 100 2.70 -6.78 2.35
N ILE A 101 2.93 -5.95 3.36
CA ILE A 101 3.20 -4.52 3.24
C ILE A 101 4.71 -4.25 3.34
N ASN A 102 5.44 -5.11 4.05
CA ASN A 102 6.83 -4.88 4.42
C ASN A 102 7.84 -5.62 3.50
N GLY A 103 7.36 -6.58 2.70
CA GLY A 103 8.14 -7.33 1.72
C GLY A 103 8.95 -8.49 2.31
N ASP A 104 8.61 -9.00 3.49
CA ASP A 104 9.26 -10.15 4.13
C ASP A 104 8.66 -11.51 3.74
N TYR A 105 7.75 -11.52 2.78
CA TYR A 105 6.99 -12.69 2.33
C TYR A 105 6.06 -13.26 3.41
N LYS A 106 5.60 -12.43 4.36
CA LYS A 106 4.54 -12.74 5.32
C LYS A 106 3.48 -11.66 5.21
N ALA A 107 2.21 -12.08 5.21
CA ALA A 107 1.15 -11.10 5.19
C ALA A 107 1.10 -10.36 6.54
N ASP A 108 1.00 -9.04 6.48
CA ASP A 108 0.78 -8.21 7.66
C ASP A 108 -0.72 -8.13 7.95
N LYS A 109 -1.53 -7.91 6.90
CA LYS A 109 -2.95 -7.55 7.05
C LYS A 109 -3.87 -8.41 6.20
N ARG A 110 -5.07 -8.63 6.75
CA ARG A 110 -6.21 -9.22 6.03
C ARG A 110 -7.48 -8.39 6.19
N TRP A 111 -8.30 -8.39 5.15
CA TRP A 111 -9.61 -7.72 5.12
C TRP A 111 -10.66 -8.67 4.59
N VAL A 112 -11.89 -8.56 5.06
CA VAL A 112 -13.05 -9.13 4.39
C VAL A 112 -13.56 -8.09 3.40
N ILE A 113 -13.63 -8.46 2.12
CA ILE A 113 -13.98 -7.54 1.02
C ILE A 113 -15.28 -7.89 0.32
N ALA A 114 -15.80 -9.10 0.55
CA ALA A 114 -17.11 -9.57 0.14
C ALA A 114 -17.61 -10.56 1.18
#